data_AF-A0A443RSN8-F1
#
_entry.id   AF-A0A443RSN8-F1
#
_cell.length_a   1.000
_cell.length_b   1.000
_cell.length_c   1.000
_cell.angle_alpha   90.00
_cell.angle_beta   90.00
_cell.angle_gamma   90.00
#
_symmetry.space_group_name_H-M   'P 1'
#
loop_
_entity.id
_entity.type
_entity.pdbx_description
1 polymer ?
#
loop_
_entity_poly.entity_id
_entity_poly.type
_entity_poly.pdbx_seq_one_letter_code
_entity_poly.pdbx_strand_id
1 'polypeptide(L)'
;MLESIGAPSWVQNERQLNAFYQDTGFISSENFFSSSKAMSKWYTKLRLRYLRYDDEKTNSFAFSPAVVNAFYMRLRNNFGI
;
A
#
# COMPACT_ATOMS: atom_id res chain seq x y z
N MET A 1 -19.73 -5.52 1.49
CA MET A 1 -19.51 -6.67 0.57
C MET A 1 -18.06 -7.13 0.73
N LEU A 2 -17.75 -8.43 0.67
CA LEU A 2 -16.37 -8.93 0.86
C LEU A 2 -15.53 -8.58 -0.38
N GLU A 3 -14.48 -7.78 -0.23
CA GLU A 3 -13.71 -7.25 -1.37
C GLU A 3 -12.29 -7.81 -1.44
N SER A 4 -11.75 -8.39 -0.37
CA SER A 4 -10.36 -8.85 -0.36
C SER A 4 -10.14 -10.00 0.62
N ILE A 5 -9.60 -11.11 0.12
CA ILE A 5 -9.19 -12.29 0.90
C ILE A 5 -7.69 -12.49 0.69
N GLY A 6 -6.93 -12.54 1.77
CA GLY A 6 -5.49 -12.73 1.78
C GLY A 6 -4.71 -11.48 1.37
N ALA A 7 -4.73 -11.14 0.08
CA ALA A 7 -3.94 -10.03 -0.46
C ALA A 7 -4.61 -9.36 -1.68
N PRO A 8 -4.23 -8.12 -2.03
CA PRO A 8 -4.70 -7.48 -3.25
C PRO A 8 -4.23 -8.23 -4.50
N SER A 9 -5.10 -8.36 -5.51
CA SER A 9 -4.73 -9.04 -6.76
C SER A 9 -3.52 -8.39 -7.46
N TRP A 10 -3.35 -7.08 -7.33
CA TRP A 10 -2.26 -6.35 -7.98
C TRP A 10 -0.87 -6.72 -7.45
N VAL A 11 -0.74 -7.20 -6.20
CA VAL A 11 0.58 -7.61 -5.68
C VAL A 11 1.10 -8.90 -6.30
N GLN A 12 0.22 -9.71 -6.92
CA GLN A 12 0.60 -10.91 -7.65
C GLN A 12 1.15 -10.59 -9.05
N ASN A 13 0.91 -9.38 -9.56
CA ASN A 13 1.42 -8.93 -10.84
C ASN A 13 2.72 -8.15 -10.64
N GLU A 14 3.84 -8.75 -11.03
CA GLU A 14 5.17 -8.17 -10.87
C GLU A 14 5.30 -6.77 -11.49
N ARG A 15 4.67 -6.54 -12.65
CA ARG A 15 4.71 -5.21 -13.31
C ARG A 15 3.99 -4.15 -12.48
N GLN A 16 2.84 -4.50 -11.89
CA GLN A 16 2.08 -3.58 -11.05
C GLN A 16 2.80 -3.34 -9.71
N LEU A 17 3.40 -4.38 -9.13
CA LEU A 17 4.19 -4.27 -7.90
C LEU A 17 5.43 -3.39 -8.11
N ASN A 18 6.17 -3.60 -9.20
CA ASN A 18 7.33 -2.77 -9.54
C ASN A 18 6.93 -1.32 -9.82
N ALA A 19 5.84 -1.10 -10.55
CA ALA A 19 5.32 0.25 -10.79
C ALA A 19 4.90 0.96 -9.50
N PHE A 20 4.34 0.23 -8.53
CA PHE A 20 3.96 0.79 -7.22
C PHE A 20 5.18 1.30 -6.43
N TYR A 21 6.29 0.56 -6.46
CA TYR A 21 7.52 0.92 -5.74
C TYR A 21 8.53 1.74 -6.56
N GLN A 22 8.26 2.06 -7.82
CA GLN A 22 9.20 2.77 -8.71
C GLN A 22 9.70 4.11 -8.14
N ASP A 23 8.86 4.80 -7.36
CA ASP A 23 9.15 6.13 -6.80
C ASP A 23 9.90 6.08 -5.46
N THR A 24 10.20 4.89 -4.93
CA THR A 24 10.96 4.75 -3.66
C THR A 24 12.41 5.22 -3.79
N GLY A 25 12.96 5.21 -5.01
CA GLY A 25 14.35 5.54 -5.28
C GLY A 25 15.32 4.48 -4.77
N PHE A 26 16.57 4.86 -4.53
CA PHE A 26 17.58 3.95 -3.99
C PHE A 26 17.33 3.66 -2.52
N ILE A 27 17.19 2.38 -2.18
CA ILE A 27 17.14 1.86 -0.81
C ILE A 27 18.49 1.19 -0.54
N SER A 28 19.28 1.79 0.36
CA SER A 28 20.60 1.27 0.74
C SER A 28 20.46 0.00 1.59
N SER A 29 21.24 -1.03 1.26
CA SER A 29 21.40 -2.23 2.10
C SER A 29 22.35 -2.02 3.29
N GLU A 30 23.16 -0.97 3.27
CA GLU A 30 24.24 -0.73 4.23
C GLU A 30 23.91 0.41 5.21
N ASN A 31 23.02 1.33 4.82
CA ASN A 31 22.65 2.47 5.63
C ASN A 31 21.15 2.50 5.90
N PHE A 32 20.77 1.90 7.03
CA PHE A 32 19.38 1.85 7.50
C PHE A 32 18.74 3.23 7.62
N PHE A 33 19.47 4.24 8.12
CA PHE A 33 18.93 5.58 8.32
C PHE A 33 18.52 6.23 6.99
N SER A 34 19.39 6.15 5.99
CA SER A 34 19.13 6.66 4.64
C SER A 34 17.92 5.96 4.00
N SER A 35 17.82 4.64 4.16
CA SER A 35 16.70 3.83 3.66
C SER A 35 15.38 4.18 4.35
N SER A 36 15.39 4.34 5.68
CA SER A 36 14.22 4.75 6.46
C SER A 36 13.74 6.15 6.05
N LYS A 37 14.67 7.08 5.82
CA LYS A 37 14.36 8.43 5.32
C LYS A 37 13.74 8.39 3.92
N ALA A 38 14.28 7.58 3.01
CA ALA A 38 13.74 7.42 1.65
C ALA A 38 12.31 6.84 1.68
N MET A 39 12.09 5.78 2.45
CA MET A 39 10.78 5.15 2.60
C MET A 39 9.76 6.12 3.22
N SER A 40 10.14 6.85 4.27
CA SER A 40 9.27 7.86 4.90
C SER A 40 8.84 8.95 3.91
N LYS A 41 9.78 9.46 3.10
CA LYS A 41 9.50 10.46 2.07
C LYS A 41 8.55 9.94 1.00
N TRP A 42 8.76 8.70 0.53
CA TRP A 42 7.87 8.06 -0.44
C TRP A 42 6.46 7.87 0.14
N TYR A 43 6.34 7.37 1.37
CA TYR A 43 5.06 7.16 2.05
C TYR A 43 4.28 8.48 2.22
N THR A 44 4.95 9.56 2.63
CA THR A 44 4.32 10.89 2.71
C THR A 44 3.81 11.35 1.34
N LYS A 45 4.60 11.20 0.27
CA LYS A 45 4.16 11.55 -1.08
C LYS A 45 2.96 10.72 -1.52
N LEU A 46 2.96 9.42 -1.25
CA LEU A 46 1.84 8.53 -1.57
C LEU A 46 0.56 8.99 -0.88
N ARG A 47 0.62 9.33 0.41
CA ARG A 47 -0.53 9.88 1.15
C ARG A 47 -1.03 11.21 0.58
N LEU A 48 -0.13 12.10 0.21
CA LEU A 48 -0.48 13.39 -0.39
C LEU A 48 -1.12 13.24 -1.77
N ARG A 49 -0.73 12.22 -2.55
CA ARG A 49 -1.38 11.92 -3.84
C ARG A 49 -2.86 11.61 -3.68
N TYR A 50 -3.23 10.84 -2.65
CA TYR A 50 -4.63 10.47 -2.39
C TYR A 50 -5.55 11.67 -2.12
N LEU A 51 -5.03 12.85 -1.76
CA LEU A 51 -5.85 14.07 -1.63
C LEU A 51 -6.51 14.52 -2.94
N ARG A 52 -6.02 14.05 -4.09
CA ARG A 52 -6.51 14.44 -5.43
C ARG A 52 -7.21 13.29 -6.17
N TYR A 53 -7.26 12.10 -5.60
CA TYR A 53 -7.92 10.95 -6.22
C TYR A 53 -9.26 10.70 -5.52
N ASP A 54 -10.33 10.50 -6.29
CA ASP A 54 -11.60 10.03 -5.73
C ASP A 54 -11.41 8.63 -5.12
N ASP A 55 -11.77 8.53 -3.84
CA ASP A 55 -11.47 7.44 -2.91
C ASP A 55 -12.00 6.06 -3.40
N GLU A 56 -12.92 6.05 -4.36
CA GLU A 56 -13.65 4.87 -4.84
C GLU A 56 -12.83 3.91 -5.71
N LYS A 57 -11.74 4.35 -6.33
CA LYS A 57 -10.93 3.50 -7.25
C LYS A 57 -9.58 3.08 -6.70
N THR A 58 -9.18 3.64 -5.57
CA THR A 58 -7.95 3.24 -4.91
C THR A 58 -8.20 1.94 -4.17
N ASN A 59 -7.73 0.85 -4.81
CA ASN A 59 -7.42 -0.49 -4.29
C ASN A 59 -6.48 -0.47 -3.06
N SER A 60 -6.63 0.51 -2.17
CA SER A 60 -5.93 0.62 -0.91
C SER A 60 -6.54 -0.37 0.06
N PHE A 61 -6.07 -1.59 -0.06
CA PHE A 61 -6.10 -2.58 0.99
C PHE A 61 -5.52 -1.93 2.25
N ALA A 62 -6.33 -1.81 3.30
CA ALA A 62 -5.94 -0.99 4.46
C ALA A 62 -5.08 -1.73 5.49
N PHE A 63 -4.70 -2.97 5.20
CA PHE A 63 -3.91 -3.81 6.07
C PHE A 63 -2.86 -4.54 5.24
N SER A 64 -1.80 -5.06 5.86
CA SER A 64 -0.82 -5.88 5.16
C SER A 64 -1.30 -7.33 5.13
N PRO A 65 -1.08 -8.09 4.04
CA PRO A 65 -1.45 -9.50 3.96
C PRO A 65 -0.68 -10.39 4.95
N ALA A 66 0.42 -9.88 5.53
CA ALA A 66 1.20 -10.58 6.54
C ALA A 66 0.63 -10.45 7.98
N VAL A 67 -0.45 -9.69 8.16
CA VAL A 67 -1.08 -9.48 9.47
C VAL A 67 -2.06 -10.62 9.76
N VAL A 68 -1.88 -11.31 10.89
CA VAL A 68 -2.84 -12.30 11.39
C VAL A 68 -3.99 -11.57 12.10
N ASN A 69 -4.94 -11.03 11.34
CA ASN A 69 -6.13 -10.38 11.87
C ASN A 69 -7.21 -10.23 10.77
N ALA A 70 -8.42 -9.84 11.15
CA ALA A 70 -9.48 -9.45 10.23
C ALA A 70 -9.95 -8.02 10.53
N PHE A 71 -10.33 -7.28 9.49
CA PHE A 71 -10.70 -5.87 9.59
C PHE A 71 -12.04 -5.58 8.89
N TYR A 72 -12.81 -4.65 9.46
CA TYR A 72 -13.98 -4.05 8.83
C TYR A 72 -13.74 -2.55 8.64
N MET A 73 -13.86 -2.06 7.41
CA MET A 73 -13.75 -0.63 7.12
C MET A 73 -15.13 -0.02 6.87
N ARG A 74 -15.63 0.71 7.87
CA ARG A 74 -16.95 1.35 7.82
C ARG A 74 -17.13 2.28 6.62
N LEU A 75 -16.12 3.09 6.29
CA LEU A 75 -16.22 4.09 5.22
C LEU A 75 -16.37 3.48 3.82
N ARG A 76 -15.93 2.22 3.65
CA ARG A 76 -16.00 1.49 2.37
C ARG A 76 -17.00 0.34 2.39
N ASN A 77 -17.60 0.08 3.55
CA ASN A 77 -18.50 -1.05 3.79
C ASN A 77 -17.92 -2.39 3.30
N ASN A 78 -16.62 -2.60 3.54
CA ASN A 78 -15.91 -3.80 3.13
C ASN A 78 -15.21 -4.51 4.31
N PHE A 79 -15.03 -5.81 4.13
CA PHE A 79 -14.35 -6.70 5.05
C PHE A 79 -13.06 -7.20 4.42
N GLY A 80 -12.08 -7.42 5.27
CA GLY A 80 -10.76 -7.86 4.91
C GLY A 80 -10.26 -8.94 5.86
N ILE A 81 -9.79 -10.05 5.29
CA ILE A 81 -9.24 -11.21 6.02
C ILE A 81 -7.96 -11.62 5.32
#